data_AF-A0A0U5PLK7-F1
#
_entry.id   AF-A0A0U5PLK7-F1
#
_cell.length_a   1.000
_cell.length_b   1.000
_cell.length_c   1.000
_cell.angle_alpha   90.00
_cell.angle_beta   90.00
_cell.angle_gamma   90.00
#
_symmetry.space_group_name_H-M   'P 1'
#
loop_
_entity.id
_entity.type
_entity.pdbx_description
1 polymer ?
#
loop_
_entity_poly.entity_id
_entity_poly.type
_entity_poly.pdbx_seq_one_letter_code
_entity_poly.pdbx_strand_id
1 'polypeptide(L)'
;MTNLLKYAALAAVIGYIVLLTVFTGGSTKPFQEIEQGVEDSIDKSKLNKSDMQTLKRYYGLNAADYVGTMLYTSESTMSTEEVLLIKVKDNRQMQQVMGAVEKRIESRKNDFEGYSPKQMQLLEEAQISVRGKYLFMAISPSAEEYKAAYMRNL
;
A
#
# COMPACT_ATOMS: atom_id res chain seq x y z
N MET A 1 -44.89 8.01 -21.44
CA MET A 1 -44.44 7.79 -20.04
C MET A 1 -43.13 7.00 -19.94
N THR A 2 -42.95 5.91 -20.68
CA THR A 2 -41.81 4.97 -20.58
C THR A 2 -40.46 5.54 -21.02
N ASN A 3 -40.41 6.39 -22.05
CA ASN A 3 -39.13 6.95 -22.53
C ASN A 3 -38.54 7.97 -21.56
N LEU A 4 -39.36 8.79 -20.90
CA LEU A 4 -38.92 9.77 -19.90
C LEU A 4 -38.30 9.08 -18.68
N LEU A 5 -38.92 7.97 -18.23
CA LEU A 5 -38.39 7.16 -17.13
C LEU A 5 -37.04 6.51 -17.47
N LYS A 6 -36.88 6.06 -18.73
CA LYS A 6 -35.61 5.48 -19.21
C LYS A 6 -34.47 6.51 -19.23
N TYR A 7 -34.74 7.73 -19.70
CA TYR A 7 -33.72 8.79 -19.70
C TYR A 7 -33.37 9.27 -18.29
N ALA A 8 -34.34 9.33 -17.38
CA ALA A 8 -34.08 9.66 -15.97
C ALA A 8 -33.24 8.58 -15.28
N ALA A 9 -33.53 7.29 -15.52
CA ALA A 9 -32.72 6.19 -15.00
C ALA A 9 -31.30 6.20 -15.57
N LEU A 10 -31.15 6.48 -16.88
CA LEU A 10 -29.83 6.59 -17.51
C LEU A 10 -29.02 7.76 -16.93
N ALA A 11 -29.65 8.91 -16.71
CA ALA A 11 -29.00 10.07 -16.08
C ALA A 11 -28.59 9.77 -14.63
N ALA A 12 -29.38 9.02 -13.87
CA ALA A 12 -29.04 8.60 -12.52
C ALA A 12 -27.85 7.62 -12.49
N VAL A 13 -27.78 6.68 -13.45
CA VAL A 13 -26.64 5.76 -13.59
C VAL A 13 -25.38 6.53 -14.00
N ILE A 14 -25.46 7.46 -14.95
CA ILE A 14 -24.32 8.30 -15.33
C ILE A 14 -23.89 9.17 -14.14
N GLY A 15 -24.83 9.79 -13.43
CA GLY A 15 -24.54 10.56 -12.23
C GLY A 15 -23.87 9.74 -11.13
N TYR A 16 -24.32 8.50 -10.93
CA TYR A 16 -23.71 7.56 -10.00
C TYR A 16 -22.31 7.10 -10.45
N ILE A 17 -22.09 6.86 -11.74
CA ILE A 17 -20.76 6.54 -12.27
C ILE A 17 -19.82 7.75 -12.10
N VAL A 18 -20.26 8.97 -12.40
CA VAL A 18 -19.48 10.20 -12.19
C VAL A 18 -19.16 10.37 -10.71
N LEU A 19 -20.15 10.17 -9.83
CA LEU A 19 -19.97 10.18 -8.37
C LEU A 19 -18.91 9.15 -7.94
N LEU A 20 -18.99 7.91 -8.42
CA LEU A 20 -18.00 6.88 -8.14
C LEU A 20 -16.62 7.29 -8.63
N THR A 21 -16.48 7.85 -9.84
CA THR A 21 -15.16 8.29 -10.34
C THR A 21 -14.56 9.44 -9.55
N VAL A 22 -15.38 10.36 -9.01
CA VAL A 22 -14.90 11.45 -8.16
C VAL A 22 -14.50 10.93 -6.78
N PHE A 23 -15.28 10.04 -6.18
CA PHE A 23 -14.97 9.44 -4.88
C PHE A 23 -13.87 8.37 -4.92
N THR A 24 -13.59 7.77 -6.09
CA THR A 24 -12.49 6.82 -6.31
C THR A 24 -11.27 7.45 -6.98
N GLY A 25 -11.32 8.77 -7.24
CA GLY A 25 -10.21 9.53 -7.81
C GLY A 25 -8.97 9.40 -6.93
N GLY A 26 -8.00 8.62 -7.41
CA GLY A 26 -6.71 8.48 -6.73
C GLY A 26 -5.98 9.82 -6.64
N SER A 27 -5.12 9.96 -5.63
CA SER A 27 -4.30 11.16 -5.44
C SER A 27 -3.62 11.60 -6.75
N THR A 28 -3.84 12.86 -7.13
CA THR A 28 -3.16 13.52 -8.26
C THR A 28 -1.77 13.99 -7.88
N LYS A 29 -1.37 13.85 -6.61
CA LYS A 29 -0.07 14.30 -6.13
C LYS A 29 1.08 13.48 -6.71
N PRO A 30 2.26 14.11 -6.91
CA PRO A 30 3.48 13.41 -7.27
C PRO A 30 3.81 12.33 -6.25
N PHE A 31 4.43 11.23 -6.71
CA PHE A 31 4.83 10.16 -5.81
C PHE A 31 5.75 10.67 -4.68
N GLN A 32 6.71 11.55 -5.02
CA GLN A 32 7.69 12.10 -4.10
C GLN A 32 7.06 12.89 -2.94
N GLU A 33 5.93 13.57 -3.17
CA GLU A 33 5.25 14.31 -2.09
C GLU A 33 4.65 13.34 -1.06
N ILE A 34 4.00 12.29 -1.54
CA ILE A 34 3.43 11.25 -0.67
C ILE A 34 4.54 10.45 0.00
N GLU A 35 5.59 10.11 -0.75
CA GLU A 35 6.79 9.43 -0.24
C GLU A 35 7.37 10.19 0.94
N GLN A 36 7.67 11.49 0.77
CA GLN A 36 8.23 12.32 1.83
C GLN A 36 7.30 12.38 3.04
N GLY A 37 6.00 12.59 2.81
CA GLY A 37 5.02 12.68 3.90
C GLY A 37 4.86 11.39 4.70
N VAL A 38 5.09 10.23 4.10
CA VAL A 38 5.17 8.94 4.82
C VAL A 38 6.55 8.81 5.47
N GLU A 39 7.63 9.09 4.75
CA GLU A 39 9.01 8.97 5.23
C GLU A 39 9.28 9.80 6.49
N ASP A 40 8.65 10.97 6.61
CA ASP A 40 8.76 11.85 7.78
C ASP A 40 8.11 11.26 9.05
N SER A 41 7.18 10.31 8.88
CA SER A 41 6.55 9.61 10.00
C SER A 41 7.31 8.36 10.44
N ILE A 42 8.19 7.82 9.59
CA ILE A 42 8.88 6.55 9.85
C ILE A 42 9.95 6.72 10.95
N ASP A 43 10.00 5.76 11.88
CA ASP A 43 11.06 5.69 12.89
C ASP A 43 12.38 5.21 12.26
N LYS A 44 13.19 6.17 11.81
CA LYS A 44 14.50 5.94 11.17
C LYS A 44 15.56 5.38 12.13
N SER A 45 15.27 5.27 13.43
CA SER A 45 16.16 4.56 14.37
C SER A 45 16.01 3.04 14.29
N LYS A 46 14.88 2.55 13.74
CA LYS A 46 14.57 1.11 13.62
C LYS A 46 14.53 0.62 12.17
N LEU A 47 14.19 1.52 11.26
CA LEU A 47 13.93 1.23 9.85
C LEU A 47 14.86 2.02 8.95
N ASN A 48 15.46 1.33 7.98
CA ASN A 48 16.32 1.94 6.98
C ASN A 48 15.70 1.81 5.59
N LYS A 49 15.94 2.83 4.75
CA LYS A 49 15.49 2.83 3.36
C LYS A 49 16.21 1.71 2.62
N SER A 50 15.44 0.78 2.08
CA SER A 50 15.96 -0.35 1.32
C SER A 50 16.21 0.03 -0.14
N ASP A 51 17.16 -0.65 -0.76
CA ASP A 51 17.45 -0.51 -2.17
C ASP A 51 16.46 -1.29 -3.06
N MET A 52 16.56 -1.07 -4.38
CA MET A 52 15.70 -1.74 -5.37
C MET A 52 15.94 -3.25 -5.41
N GLN A 53 17.14 -3.71 -5.06
CA GLN A 53 17.48 -5.13 -5.04
C GLN A 53 16.76 -5.86 -3.90
N THR A 54 16.61 -5.19 -2.75
CA THR A 54 15.86 -5.69 -1.60
C THR A 54 14.38 -5.83 -1.94
N LEU A 55 13.78 -4.84 -2.61
CA LEU A 55 12.39 -4.93 -3.08
C LEU A 55 12.20 -6.16 -3.99
N LYS A 56 13.11 -6.37 -4.95
CA LYS A 56 13.08 -7.53 -5.83
C LYS A 56 13.23 -8.85 -5.06
N ARG A 57 14.13 -8.89 -4.09
CA ARG A 57 14.37 -10.10 -3.28
C ARG A 57 13.16 -10.45 -2.41
N TYR A 58 12.56 -9.47 -1.74
CA TYR A 58 11.50 -9.72 -0.76
C TYR A 58 10.11 -9.86 -1.39
N TYR A 59 9.84 -9.14 -2.49
CA TYR A 59 8.52 -9.10 -3.11
C TYR A 59 8.50 -9.67 -4.54
N GLY A 60 9.66 -9.96 -5.14
CA GLY A 60 9.73 -10.34 -6.56
C GLY A 60 9.42 -9.20 -7.53
N LEU A 61 9.42 -7.96 -7.05
CA LEU A 61 9.02 -6.78 -7.83
C LEU A 61 10.25 -5.98 -8.27
N ASN A 62 10.35 -5.62 -9.56
CA ASN A 62 11.40 -4.69 -10.01
C ASN A 62 10.91 -3.24 -9.86
N ALA A 63 11.64 -2.41 -9.11
CA ALA A 63 11.25 -1.01 -8.86
C ALA A 63 10.99 -0.19 -10.14
N ALA A 64 11.78 -0.42 -11.20
CA ALA A 64 11.66 0.27 -12.49
C ALA A 64 10.33 0.01 -13.24
N ASP A 65 9.59 -1.04 -12.86
CA ASP A 65 8.31 -1.38 -13.49
C ASP A 65 7.18 -0.46 -13.02
N TYR A 66 7.38 0.30 -11.94
CA TYR A 66 6.38 1.15 -11.28
C TYR A 66 6.65 2.64 -11.47
N VAL A 67 5.68 3.48 -11.09
CA VAL A 67 5.85 4.95 -11.12
C VAL A 67 6.75 5.42 -9.98
N GLY A 68 6.65 4.76 -8.83
CA GLY A 68 7.50 5.03 -7.67
C GLY A 68 7.37 3.92 -6.64
N THR A 69 8.45 3.65 -5.93
CA THR A 69 8.53 2.64 -4.87
C THR A 69 9.36 3.16 -3.72
N MET A 70 8.90 2.92 -2.50
CA MET A 70 9.64 3.17 -1.27
C MET A 70 9.49 1.92 -0.39
N LEU A 71 10.60 1.39 0.09
CA LEU A 71 10.64 0.28 1.02
C LEU A 71 11.56 0.68 2.19
N TYR A 72 11.07 0.48 3.40
CA TYR A 72 11.82 0.58 4.64
C TYR A 72 11.74 -0.75 5.36
N THR A 73 12.87 -1.22 5.86
CA THR A 73 12.95 -2.49 6.60
C THR A 73 13.88 -2.35 7.79
N SER A 74 13.67 -3.18 8.81
CA SER A 74 14.65 -3.30 9.89
C SER A 74 15.92 -4.01 9.40
N GLU A 75 17.08 -3.61 9.92
CA GLU A 75 18.34 -4.34 9.71
C GLU A 75 18.41 -5.63 10.53
N SER A 76 17.61 -5.72 11.59
CA SER A 76 17.54 -6.91 12.44
C SER A 76 16.71 -7.99 11.76
N THR A 77 17.33 -9.16 11.53
CA THR A 77 16.62 -10.35 11.04
C THR A 77 15.58 -10.89 12.03
N MET A 78 15.63 -10.45 13.29
CA MET A 78 14.66 -10.79 14.33
C MET A 78 13.43 -9.87 14.34
N SER A 79 13.40 -8.85 13.48
CA SER A 79 12.30 -7.90 13.37
C SER A 79 11.46 -8.17 12.12
N THR A 80 10.14 -8.08 12.24
CA THR A 80 9.22 -8.06 11.10
C THR A 80 8.91 -6.65 10.62
N GLU A 81 9.45 -5.61 11.28
CA GLU A 81 9.09 -4.24 10.97
C GLU A 81 9.51 -3.85 9.54
N GLU A 82 8.52 -3.44 8.75
CA GLU A 82 8.69 -3.01 7.35
C GLU A 82 7.56 -2.05 6.93
N VAL A 83 7.89 -1.10 6.05
CA VAL A 83 6.94 -0.16 5.45
C VAL A 83 7.16 -0.13 3.95
N LEU A 84 6.10 -0.33 3.18
CA LEU A 84 6.11 -0.35 1.72
C LEU A 84 5.09 0.67 1.18
N LEU A 85 5.53 1.48 0.21
CA LEU A 85 4.67 2.34 -0.59
C LEU A 85 5.00 2.14 -2.07
N ILE A 86 4.00 1.80 -2.88
CA ILE A 86 4.16 1.63 -4.34
C ILE A 86 3.07 2.41 -5.07
N LYS A 87 3.46 3.16 -6.10
CA LYS A 87 2.55 3.73 -7.10
C LYS A 87 2.64 2.95 -8.40
N VAL A 88 1.55 2.29 -8.77
CA VAL A 88 1.46 1.49 -10.00
C VAL A 88 1.08 2.34 -11.20
N LYS A 89 1.34 1.83 -12.42
CA LYS A 89 0.95 2.46 -13.67
C LYS A 89 -0.52 2.18 -14.00
N ASP A 90 -0.99 0.96 -13.72
CA ASP A 90 -2.34 0.49 -14.02
C ASP A 90 -2.87 -0.54 -13.00
N ASN A 91 -4.14 -0.92 -13.13
CA ASN A 91 -4.81 -1.84 -12.21
C ASN A 91 -4.29 -3.29 -12.30
N ARG A 92 -3.69 -3.71 -13.42
CA ARG A 92 -3.11 -5.06 -13.53
C ARG A 92 -1.88 -5.15 -12.65
N GLN A 93 -1.05 -4.11 -12.67
CA GLN A 93 0.07 -3.99 -11.75
C GLN A 93 -0.37 -3.91 -10.30
N MET A 94 -1.52 -3.29 -9.98
CA MET A 94 -2.06 -3.30 -8.61
C MET A 94 -2.29 -4.73 -8.11
N GLN A 95 -2.91 -5.59 -8.92
CA GLN A 95 -3.14 -6.99 -8.55
C GLN A 95 -1.82 -7.74 -8.32
N GLN A 96 -0.82 -7.52 -9.17
CA GLN A 96 0.52 -8.11 -9.00
C GLN A 96 1.16 -7.66 -7.67
N VAL A 97 1.09 -6.37 -7.34
CA VAL A 97 1.67 -5.84 -6.11
C VAL A 97 0.94 -6.36 -4.88
N MET A 98 -0.40 -6.39 -4.90
CA MET A 98 -1.19 -6.96 -3.80
C MET A 98 -0.81 -8.41 -3.53
N GLY A 99 -0.75 -9.26 -4.56
CA GLY A 99 -0.35 -10.66 -4.39
C GLY A 99 1.09 -10.81 -3.87
N ALA A 100 2.01 -9.93 -4.27
CA ALA A 100 3.36 -9.92 -3.73
C ALA A 100 3.42 -9.53 -2.24
N VAL A 101 2.59 -8.57 -1.81
CA VAL A 101 2.48 -8.15 -0.41
C VAL A 101 1.85 -9.24 0.45
N GLU A 102 0.77 -9.86 -0.01
CA GLU A 102 0.12 -10.97 0.68
C GLU A 102 1.09 -12.14 0.87
N LYS A 103 1.78 -12.54 -0.21
CA LYS A 103 2.81 -13.60 -0.16
C LYS A 103 3.95 -13.24 0.78
N ARG A 104 4.37 -11.97 0.82
CA ARG A 104 5.42 -11.51 1.74
C ARG A 104 4.96 -11.69 3.20
N ILE A 105 3.78 -11.22 3.55
CA ILE A 105 3.23 -11.35 4.91
C ILE A 105 3.09 -12.82 5.30
N GLU A 106 2.56 -13.66 4.41
CA GLU A 106 2.41 -15.10 4.66
C GLU A 106 3.76 -15.78 4.89
N SER A 107 4.75 -15.51 4.02
CA SER A 107 6.11 -16.04 4.21
C SER A 107 6.70 -15.60 5.55
N ARG A 108 6.51 -14.33 5.93
CA ARG A 108 7.01 -13.81 7.21
C ARG A 108 6.32 -14.45 8.41
N LYS A 109 5.02 -14.76 8.32
CA LYS A 109 4.29 -15.49 9.36
C LYS A 109 4.87 -16.89 9.53
N ASN A 110 5.11 -17.61 8.44
CA ASN A 110 5.74 -18.93 8.50
C ASN A 110 7.14 -18.88 9.12
N ASP A 111 7.94 -17.86 8.80
CA ASP A 111 9.29 -17.68 9.36
C ASP A 111 9.28 -17.43 10.88
N PHE A 112 8.21 -16.84 11.42
CA PHE A 112 8.11 -16.37 12.80
C PHE A 112 7.14 -17.19 13.67
N GLU A 113 6.45 -18.16 13.06
CA GLU A 113 5.57 -19.10 13.74
C GLU A 113 6.37 -19.90 14.77
N GLY A 114 5.88 -19.92 16.02
CA GLY A 114 6.56 -20.58 17.14
C GLY A 114 7.85 -19.90 17.64
N TYR A 115 8.37 -18.88 16.94
CA TYR A 115 9.59 -18.17 17.33
C TYR A 115 9.31 -16.95 18.20
N SER A 116 8.34 -16.11 17.82
CA SER A 116 8.04 -14.88 18.56
C SER A 116 6.58 -14.47 18.44
N PRO A 117 5.77 -14.66 19.49
CA PRO A 117 4.36 -14.24 19.51
C PRO A 117 4.18 -12.75 19.20
N LYS A 118 5.10 -11.91 19.69
CA LYS A 118 5.06 -10.46 19.46
C LYS A 118 5.21 -10.11 17.98
N GLN A 119 6.15 -10.76 17.29
CA GLN A 119 6.39 -10.49 15.86
C GLN A 119 5.24 -11.05 15.00
N MET A 120 4.67 -12.19 15.39
CA MET A 120 3.47 -12.75 14.77
C MET A 120 2.28 -11.80 14.87
N GLN A 121 2.05 -11.21 16.05
CA GLN A 121 0.99 -10.23 16.23
C GLN A 121 1.15 -9.02 15.29
N LEU A 122 2.37 -8.48 15.14
CA LEU A 122 2.62 -7.37 14.21
C LEU A 122 2.30 -7.74 12.75
N LEU A 123 2.56 -8.99 12.35
CA LEU A 123 2.23 -9.49 11.01
C LEU A 123 0.73 -9.72 10.80
N GLU A 124 -0.01 -10.05 11.86
CA GLU A 124 -1.48 -10.19 11.82
C GLU A 124 -2.18 -8.83 11.78
N GLU A 125 -1.62 -7.85 12.48
CA GLU A 125 -2.11 -6.47 12.56
C GLU A 125 -1.57 -5.58 11.43
N ALA A 126 -0.88 -6.18 10.44
CA ALA A 126 -0.31 -5.48 9.30
C ALA A 126 -1.34 -4.58 8.62
N GLN A 127 -0.97 -3.31 8.44
CA GLN A 127 -1.84 -2.31 7.85
C GLN A 127 -1.64 -2.26 6.36
N ILE A 128 -2.64 -2.72 5.59
CA ILE A 128 -2.65 -2.63 4.12
C ILE A 128 -3.70 -1.61 3.68
N SER A 129 -3.36 -0.77 2.71
CA SER A 129 -4.31 0.17 2.10
C SER A 129 -4.09 0.31 0.61
N VAL A 130 -5.19 0.26 -0.15
CA VAL A 130 -5.21 0.54 -1.59
C VAL A 130 -6.06 1.79 -1.84
N ARG A 131 -5.46 2.80 -2.47
CA ARG A 131 -6.09 4.08 -2.80
C ARG A 131 -5.70 4.50 -4.22
N GLY A 132 -6.63 4.35 -5.15
CA GLY A 132 -6.38 4.58 -6.58
C GLY A 132 -5.21 3.71 -7.07
N LYS A 133 -4.15 4.36 -7.57
CA LYS A 133 -2.93 3.70 -8.05
C LYS A 133 -1.86 3.48 -6.97
N TYR A 134 -2.18 3.70 -5.70
CA TYR A 134 -1.24 3.52 -4.61
C TYR A 134 -1.60 2.31 -3.77
N LEU A 135 -0.57 1.55 -3.39
CA LEU A 135 -0.61 0.55 -2.34
C LEU A 135 0.35 0.96 -1.24
N PHE A 136 -0.15 0.92 -0.01
CA PHE A 136 0.62 1.09 1.21
C PHE A 136 0.52 -0.18 2.05
N MET A 137 1.63 -0.57 2.67
CA MET A 137 1.66 -1.60 3.69
C MET A 137 2.61 -1.17 4.82
N ALA A 138 2.23 -1.43 6.07
CA ALA A 138 3.12 -1.30 7.22
C ALA A 138 2.92 -2.44 8.21
N ILE A 139 4.05 -3.01 8.65
CA ILE A 139 4.16 -3.92 9.79
C ILE A 139 5.05 -3.19 10.79
N SER A 140 4.49 -2.76 11.91
CA SER A 140 5.20 -2.05 12.98
C SER A 140 4.22 -1.83 14.14
N PRO A 141 4.70 -1.68 15.39
CA PRO A 141 3.86 -1.14 16.46
C PRO A 141 3.23 0.21 16.11
N SER A 142 3.84 0.99 15.21
CA SER A 142 3.35 2.29 14.72
C SER A 142 2.65 2.20 13.36
N ALA A 143 2.24 1.02 12.89
CA ALA A 143 1.69 0.84 11.55
C ALA A 143 0.43 1.69 11.28
N GLU A 144 -0.43 1.90 12.28
CA GLU A 144 -1.60 2.78 12.14
C GLU A 144 -1.21 4.25 11.96
N GLU A 145 -0.17 4.72 12.65
CA GLU A 145 0.36 6.07 12.51
C GLU A 145 0.93 6.30 11.10
N TYR A 146 1.72 5.35 10.61
CA TYR A 146 2.29 5.41 9.26
C TYR A 146 1.18 5.40 8.19
N LYS A 147 0.14 4.58 8.39
CA LYS A 147 -1.05 4.57 7.53
C LYS A 147 -1.79 5.91 7.58
N ALA A 148 -1.94 6.52 8.75
CA ALA A 148 -2.58 7.83 8.89
C ALA A 148 -1.78 8.93 8.18
N ALA A 149 -0.45 8.91 8.28
CA ALA A 149 0.43 9.80 7.53
C ALA A 149 0.27 9.61 6.01
N TYR A 150 0.24 8.36 5.54
CA TYR A 150 -0.07 8.05 4.14
C TYR A 150 -1.42 8.61 3.71
N MET A 151 -2.48 8.35 4.48
CA MET A 151 -3.85 8.80 4.17
C MET A 151 -4.02 10.32 4.20
N ARG A 152 -3.25 11.04 5.02
CA ARG A 152 -3.23 12.50 5.08
C ARG A 152 -2.54 13.13 3.87
N ASN A 153 -1.56 12.43 3.30
CA ASN A 153 -0.75 12.94 2.19
C ASN A 153 -1.26 12.53 0.81
N LEU A 154 -2.13 11.51 0.72
CA LEU A 154 -2.95 11.16 -0.46
C LEU A 154 -3.85 12.33 -0.88
#